data_AF-A0A935KBI0-F1
#
_entry.id   AF-A0A935KBI0-F1
#
_cell.length_a   1.000
_cell.length_b   1.000
_cell.length_c   1.000
_cell.angle_alpha   90.00
_cell.angle_beta   90.00
_cell.angle_gamma   90.00
#
_symmetry.space_group_name_H-M   'P 1'
#
loop_
_entity.id
_entity.type
_entity.pdbx_description
1 polymer ?
#
loop_
_entity_poly.entity_id
_entity_poly.type
_entity_poly.pdbx_seq_one_letter_code
_entity_poly.pdbx_strand_id
1 'polypeptide(L)'
;MLSILKVKGIYDENGKILLDSTRVLSWNSLTEKNQPKLDFGTNIDISLSIDENIFLSGKNGVVWATYDSRQADIIQSTLLAQQINCEIKKISFETEVIFLIVITNQNEVIDAIDFIWKSDSGLRLNPDWSYPNGSKNKSFEQWLNGH
;
A
#
# COMPACT_ATOMS: atom_id res chain seq x y z
N MET A 1 8.35 -3.34 11.00
CA MET A 1 8.36 -2.45 9.81
C MET A 1 8.37 -3.34 8.59
N LEU A 2 7.32 -3.29 7.77
CA LEU A 2 7.11 -4.19 6.64
C LEU A 2 7.47 -3.47 5.34
N SER A 3 8.34 -4.07 4.53
CA SER A 3 8.73 -3.51 3.22
C SER A 3 7.62 -3.79 2.21
N ILE A 4 6.97 -2.73 1.76
CA ILE A 4 5.82 -2.78 0.84
C ILE A 4 6.20 -2.43 -0.60
N LEU A 5 7.39 -1.89 -0.80
CA LEU A 5 7.92 -1.55 -2.11
C LEU A 5 9.42 -1.76 -2.10
N LYS A 6 9.95 -2.34 -3.17
CA LYS A 6 11.38 -2.33 -3.48
C LYS A 6 11.57 -1.99 -4.94
N VAL A 7 12.20 -0.85 -5.21
CA VAL A 7 12.60 -0.44 -6.56
C VAL A 7 14.10 -0.35 -6.62
N LYS A 8 14.65 -0.64 -7.79
CA LYS A 8 16.07 -0.54 -8.08
C LYS A 8 16.30 0.57 -9.06
N GLY A 9 17.40 1.27 -8.91
CA GLY A 9 17.81 2.28 -9.87
C GLY A 9 19.32 2.44 -9.91
N ILE A 10 19.75 3.31 -10.79
CA ILE A 10 21.14 3.67 -10.98
C ILE A 10 21.30 5.14 -10.65
N TYR A 11 22.28 5.45 -9.82
CA TYR A 11 22.63 6.83 -9.50
C TYR A 11 23.34 7.52 -10.68
N ASP A 12 22.86 8.71 -11.02
CA ASP A 12 23.50 9.61 -11.98
C ASP A 12 24.33 10.70 -11.28
N GLU A 13 25.28 11.29 -12.01
CA GLU A 13 26.18 12.32 -11.47
C GLU A 13 25.48 13.63 -11.08
N ASN A 14 24.21 13.83 -11.48
CA ASN A 14 23.41 15.01 -11.19
C ASN A 14 22.55 14.84 -9.92
N GLY A 15 22.72 13.75 -9.17
CA GLY A 15 21.91 13.48 -7.99
C GLY A 15 20.52 12.97 -8.29
N LYS A 16 20.38 12.27 -9.41
CA LYS A 16 19.15 11.59 -9.78
C LYS A 16 19.35 10.09 -9.66
N ILE A 17 18.26 9.41 -9.34
CA ILE A 17 18.18 7.96 -9.36
C ILE A 17 17.28 7.59 -10.54
N LEU A 18 17.89 6.95 -11.52
CA LEU A 18 17.22 6.43 -12.72
C LEU A 18 16.65 5.06 -12.37
N LEU A 19 15.34 4.98 -12.19
CA LEU A 19 14.68 3.71 -11.85
C LEU A 19 14.43 2.87 -13.11
N ASP A 20 13.96 3.54 -14.18
CA ASP A 20 13.81 3.00 -15.53
C ASP A 20 14.01 4.10 -16.58
N SER A 21 13.80 3.79 -17.88
CA SER A 21 13.99 4.76 -18.98
C SER A 21 13.05 5.98 -18.95
N THR A 22 12.04 5.97 -18.08
CA THR A 22 10.97 6.98 -18.02
C THR A 22 10.80 7.62 -16.64
N ARG A 23 11.34 7.02 -15.57
CA ARG A 23 11.17 7.47 -14.19
C ARG A 23 12.48 7.90 -13.56
N VAL A 24 12.49 9.12 -13.04
CA VAL A 24 13.64 9.76 -12.42
C VAL A 24 13.23 10.29 -11.06
N LEU A 25 13.97 9.91 -10.01
CA LEU A 25 13.84 10.45 -8.67
C LEU A 25 14.99 11.39 -8.37
N SER A 26 14.70 12.60 -7.90
CA SER A 26 15.73 13.52 -7.39
C SER A 26 16.13 13.10 -5.98
N TRP A 27 17.43 13.08 -5.67
CA TRP A 27 17.90 12.71 -4.33
C TRP A 27 17.27 13.56 -3.22
N ASN A 28 17.15 14.86 -3.47
CA ASN A 28 16.58 15.82 -2.52
C ASN A 28 15.07 15.62 -2.27
N SER A 29 14.37 14.81 -3.07
CA SER A 29 12.98 14.41 -2.73
C SER A 29 12.92 13.24 -1.75
N LEU A 30 14.03 12.53 -1.52
CA LEU A 30 14.11 11.38 -0.63
C LEU A 30 14.70 11.73 0.73
N THR A 31 15.52 12.77 0.82
CA THR A 31 16.16 13.20 2.07
C THR A 31 16.33 14.71 2.12
N GLU A 32 16.15 15.26 3.33
CA GLU A 32 16.43 16.68 3.62
C GLU A 32 17.95 16.95 3.78
N LYS A 33 18.78 15.89 3.82
CA LYS A 33 20.24 15.99 3.95
C LYS A 33 20.92 16.15 2.60
N ASN A 34 22.17 16.60 2.64
CA ASN A 34 23.03 16.69 1.46
C ASN A 34 23.14 15.35 0.72
N GLN A 35 23.22 15.45 -0.61
CA GLN A 35 23.48 14.35 -1.51
C GLN A 35 24.84 13.69 -1.21
N PRO A 36 24.90 12.34 -1.10
CA PRO A 36 26.14 11.62 -0.90
C PRO A 36 27.01 11.71 -2.16
N LYS A 37 28.34 11.63 -1.98
CA LYS A 37 29.27 11.43 -3.09
C LYS A 37 29.25 9.95 -3.48
N LEU A 38 28.49 9.62 -4.52
CA LEU A 38 28.43 8.29 -5.11
C LEU A 38 29.00 8.34 -6.53
N ASP A 39 29.63 7.24 -6.96
CA ASP A 39 30.11 7.13 -8.33
C ASP A 39 28.93 6.92 -9.29
N PHE A 40 29.00 7.51 -10.48
CA PHE A 40 28.05 7.24 -11.55
C PHE A 40 27.92 5.74 -11.81
N GLY A 41 26.69 5.25 -12.00
CA GLY A 41 26.46 3.82 -12.21
C GLY A 41 26.25 3.03 -10.92
N THR A 42 26.37 3.66 -9.75
CA THR A 42 26.10 2.99 -8.46
C THR A 42 24.67 2.47 -8.42
N ASN A 43 24.50 1.18 -8.12
CA ASN A 43 23.19 0.59 -7.91
C ASN A 43 22.58 1.12 -6.60
N ILE A 44 21.33 1.55 -6.68
CA ILE A 44 20.54 2.03 -5.54
C ILE A 44 19.34 1.11 -5.36
N ASP A 45 19.24 0.49 -4.19
CA ASP A 45 18.04 -0.21 -3.75
C ASP A 45 17.21 0.75 -2.86
N ILE A 46 16.02 1.11 -3.31
CA ILE A 46 15.07 1.94 -2.54
C ILE A 46 13.96 1.02 -2.04
N SER A 47 13.70 1.06 -0.74
CA SER A 47 12.56 0.37 -0.15
C SER A 47 11.63 1.31 0.60
N LEU A 48 10.33 1.27 0.30
CA LEU A 48 9.31 1.85 1.17
C LEU A 48 8.89 0.79 2.18
N SER A 49 8.83 1.19 3.44
CA SER A 49 8.30 0.34 4.49
C SER A 49 7.23 1.07 5.27
N ILE A 50 6.22 0.34 5.74
CA ILE A 50 5.16 0.87 6.56
C ILE A 50 5.23 0.25 7.95
N ASP A 51 4.91 1.07 8.96
CA ASP A 51 4.54 0.58 10.27
C ASP A 51 3.08 0.13 10.23
N GLU A 52 2.89 -1.19 10.37
CA GLU A 52 1.57 -1.82 10.29
C GLU A 52 0.58 -1.28 11.32
N ASN A 53 1.03 -0.94 12.54
CA ASN A 53 0.14 -0.38 13.55
C ASN A 53 -0.35 1.01 13.15
N ILE A 54 0.53 1.81 12.53
CA ILE A 54 0.15 3.11 11.98
C ILE A 54 -0.80 2.93 10.79
N PHE A 55 -0.55 1.94 9.94
CA PHE A 55 -1.41 1.67 8.78
C PHE A 55 -2.82 1.27 9.18
N LEU A 56 -2.93 0.31 10.10
CA LEU A 56 -4.21 -0.21 10.61
C LEU A 56 -4.93 0.78 11.55
N SER A 57 -4.32 1.94 11.85
CA SER A 57 -4.94 2.97 12.68
C SER A 57 -5.99 3.82 11.94
N GLY A 58 -6.07 3.73 10.60
CA GLY A 58 -7.00 4.56 9.84
C GLY A 58 -6.48 5.97 9.55
N LYS A 59 -5.20 6.24 9.80
CA LYS A 59 -4.60 7.57 9.61
C LYS A 59 -4.86 8.08 8.20
N ASN A 60 -5.29 9.34 8.08
CA ASN A 60 -5.71 9.97 6.82
C ASN A 60 -6.89 9.26 6.13
N GLY A 61 -7.70 8.52 6.87
CA GLY A 61 -8.81 7.74 6.34
C GLY A 61 -8.41 6.45 5.63
N VAL A 62 -7.13 6.10 5.55
CA VAL A 62 -6.69 4.86 4.88
C VAL A 62 -6.95 3.67 5.80
N VAL A 63 -7.86 2.78 5.41
CA VAL A 63 -8.29 1.64 6.23
C VAL A 63 -7.87 0.29 5.68
N TRP A 64 -7.45 0.24 4.41
CA TRP A 64 -6.98 -0.99 3.77
C TRP A 64 -5.99 -0.70 2.65
N ALA A 65 -5.11 -1.66 2.38
CA ALA A 65 -4.25 -1.69 1.20
C ALA A 65 -4.14 -3.11 0.66
N THR A 66 -4.15 -3.24 -0.66
CA THR A 66 -4.02 -4.53 -1.34
C THR A 66 -3.31 -4.39 -2.68
N TYR A 67 -2.63 -5.45 -3.12
CA TYR A 67 -2.10 -5.59 -4.46
C TYR A 67 -3.14 -6.16 -5.46
N ASP A 68 -4.26 -6.70 -4.97
CA ASP A 68 -5.33 -7.30 -5.78
C ASP A 68 -6.48 -6.29 -5.99
N SER A 69 -6.66 -5.84 -7.24
CA SER A 69 -7.74 -4.91 -7.60
C SER A 69 -9.13 -5.46 -7.25
N ARG A 70 -9.33 -6.77 -7.42
CA ARG A 70 -10.61 -7.42 -7.11
C ARG A 70 -10.90 -7.37 -5.62
N GLN A 71 -9.86 -7.51 -4.78
CA GLN A 71 -10.02 -7.33 -3.34
C GLN A 71 -10.43 -5.89 -3.01
N ALA A 72 -9.78 -4.90 -3.62
CA ALA A 72 -10.13 -3.50 -3.41
C ALA A 72 -11.60 -3.20 -3.79
N ASP A 73 -12.04 -3.68 -4.97
CA ASP A 73 -13.40 -3.46 -5.47
C ASP A 73 -14.46 -4.12 -4.58
N ILE A 74 -14.20 -5.35 -4.11
CA ILE A 74 -15.13 -6.08 -3.24
C ILE A 74 -15.23 -5.44 -1.86
N ILE A 75 -14.11 -5.04 -1.26
CA ILE A 75 -14.15 -4.35 0.03
C ILE A 75 -14.89 -3.01 -0.12
N GLN A 76 -14.59 -2.22 -1.14
CA GLN A 76 -15.30 -0.96 -1.41
C GLN A 76 -16.81 -1.20 -1.55
N SER A 77 -17.21 -2.16 -2.40
CA SER A 77 -18.62 -2.48 -2.62
C SER A 77 -19.34 -2.89 -1.33
N THR A 78 -18.65 -3.66 -0.47
CA THR A 78 -19.22 -4.11 0.80
C THR A 78 -19.36 -2.95 1.80
N LEU A 79 -18.35 -2.07 1.89
CA LEU A 79 -18.44 -0.88 2.74
C LEU A 79 -19.58 0.05 2.29
N LEU A 80 -19.73 0.27 0.98
CA LEU A 80 -20.83 1.07 0.44
C LEU A 80 -22.20 0.46 0.76
N ALA A 81 -22.32 -0.87 0.74
CA ALA A 81 -23.55 -1.56 1.16
C ALA A 81 -23.86 -1.39 2.65
N GLN A 82 -22.83 -1.19 3.49
CA GLN A 82 -22.97 -0.81 4.90
C GLN A 82 -23.16 0.71 5.11
N GLN A 83 -23.38 1.47 4.03
CA GLN A 83 -23.52 2.93 4.07
C GLN A 83 -22.25 3.67 4.52
N ILE A 84 -21.08 3.03 4.42
CA ILE A 84 -19.78 3.65 4.70
C ILE A 84 -19.20 4.19 3.38
N ASN A 85 -18.97 5.50 3.31
CA ASN A 85 -18.51 6.13 2.09
C ASN A 85 -16.99 6.03 1.95
N CYS A 86 -16.53 5.49 0.82
CA CYS A 86 -15.11 5.27 0.56
C CYS A 86 -14.73 5.34 -0.92
N GLU A 87 -13.45 5.62 -1.16
CA GLU A 87 -12.83 5.67 -2.48
C GLU A 87 -11.62 4.73 -2.56
N ILE A 88 -11.33 4.24 -3.76
CA ILE A 88 -10.11 3.49 -4.06
C ILE A 88 -9.08 4.45 -4.65
N LYS A 89 -7.94 4.63 -3.97
CA LYS A 89 -6.77 5.32 -4.54
C LYS A 89 -5.79 4.31 -5.08
N LYS A 90 -5.39 4.49 -6.33
CA LYS A 90 -4.36 3.68 -6.97
C LYS A 90 -3.01 4.35 -6.82
N ILE A 91 -2.03 3.63 -6.26
CA ILE A 91 -0.62 4.01 -6.28
C ILE A 91 0.10 3.03 -7.18
N SER A 92 0.84 3.54 -8.17
CA SER A 92 1.51 2.71 -9.18
C SER A 92 3.02 2.91 -9.17
N PHE A 93 3.77 1.83 -8.98
CA PHE A 93 5.23 1.79 -8.97
C PHE A 93 5.75 0.76 -9.96
N GLU A 94 6.18 1.20 -11.14
CA GLU A 94 6.75 0.38 -12.22
C GLU A 94 5.95 -0.89 -12.54
N THR A 95 6.24 -2.00 -11.85
CA THR A 95 5.63 -3.31 -12.01
C THR A 95 4.57 -3.64 -10.96
N GLU A 96 4.47 -2.84 -9.90
CA GLU A 96 3.59 -3.08 -8.75
C GLU A 96 2.54 -1.97 -8.63
N VAL A 97 1.32 -2.38 -8.29
CA VAL A 97 0.21 -1.48 -8.04
C VAL A 97 -0.32 -1.79 -6.64
N ILE A 98 -0.53 -0.74 -5.86
CA ILE A 98 -1.19 -0.81 -4.56
C ILE A 98 -2.50 -0.04 -4.67
N PHE A 99 -3.58 -0.69 -4.26
CA PHE A 99 -4.89 -0.08 -4.12
C PHE A 99 -5.12 0.22 -2.64
N LEU A 100 -5.41 1.49 -2.34
CA LEU A 100 -5.74 1.97 -1.00
C LEU A 100 -7.24 2.22 -0.91
N ILE A 101 -7.86 1.76 0.17
CA ILE A 101 -9.24 2.10 0.48
C ILE A 101 -9.24 3.24 1.49
N VAL A 102 -9.85 4.35 1.09
CA VAL A 102 -9.86 5.60 1.86
C VAL A 102 -11.30 5.96 2.21
N ILE A 103 -11.60 6.05 3.50
CA ILE A 103 -12.89 6.50 4.01
C ILE A 103 -12.97 8.01 3.86
N THR A 104 -14.06 8.49 3.25
CA THR A 104 -14.24 9.93 2.99
C THR A 104 -14.71 10.69 4.23
N ASN A 105 -15.45 10.02 5.12
CA ASN A 105 -15.91 10.57 6.39
C ASN A 105 -15.09 10.03 7.56
N GLN A 106 -14.32 10.89 8.23
CA GLN A 106 -13.41 10.47 9.31
C GLN A 106 -14.13 9.78 10.48
N ASN A 107 -15.42 10.06 10.70
CA ASN A 107 -16.19 9.42 11.77
C ASN A 107 -16.47 7.94 11.49
N GLU A 108 -16.43 7.51 10.23
CA GLU A 108 -16.72 6.13 9.80
C GLU A 108 -15.44 5.26 9.75
N VAL A 109 -14.27 5.83 10.02
CA VAL A 109 -12.97 5.15 9.89
C VAL A 109 -12.86 3.95 10.81
N ILE A 110 -13.26 4.10 12.08
CA ILE A 110 -13.21 3.01 13.06
C ILE A 110 -14.22 1.92 12.70
N ASP A 111 -15.43 2.29 12.28
CA ASP A 111 -16.45 1.32 11.86
C ASP A 111 -15.99 0.52 10.64
N ALA A 112 -15.35 1.18 9.67
CA ALA A 112 -14.79 0.53 8.48
C ALA A 112 -13.65 -0.43 8.85
N ILE A 113 -12.72 0.02 9.70
CA ILE A 113 -11.65 -0.81 10.29
C ILE A 113 -12.27 -2.03 10.94
N ASP A 114 -13.17 -1.83 11.89
CA ASP A 114 -13.75 -2.93 12.66
C ASP A 114 -14.49 -3.90 11.74
N PHE A 115 -15.23 -3.41 10.73
CA PHE A 115 -15.89 -4.24 9.74
C PHE A 115 -14.92 -5.05 8.86
N ILE A 116 -13.78 -4.48 8.44
CA ILE A 116 -12.84 -5.16 7.56
C ILE A 116 -12.08 -6.29 8.28
N TRP A 117 -11.61 -6.07 9.52
CA TRP A 117 -10.67 -7.01 10.15
C TRP A 117 -11.01 -7.49 11.57
N LYS A 118 -11.84 -6.79 12.35
CA LYS A 118 -12.09 -7.15 13.77
C LYS A 118 -13.44 -7.81 14.04
N SER A 119 -14.48 -7.43 13.31
CA SER A 119 -15.85 -7.83 13.58
C SER A 119 -16.12 -9.25 13.10
N ASP A 120 -16.79 -10.06 13.94
CA ASP A 120 -17.24 -11.41 13.59
C ASP A 120 -18.28 -11.42 12.47
N SER A 121 -19.05 -10.33 12.33
CA SER A 121 -20.01 -10.12 11.24
C SER A 121 -19.40 -9.44 10.01
N GLY A 122 -18.10 -9.12 10.09
CA GLY A 122 -17.36 -8.40 9.06
C GLY A 122 -16.67 -9.30 8.04
N LEU A 123 -15.70 -8.74 7.33
CA LEU A 123 -14.93 -9.46 6.31
C LEU A 123 -13.83 -10.36 6.91
N ARG A 124 -13.33 -10.01 8.11
CA ARG A 124 -12.26 -10.72 8.84
C ARG A 124 -11.01 -10.96 7.99
N LEU A 125 -10.64 -9.96 7.19
CA LEU A 125 -9.49 -10.04 6.30
C LEU A 125 -8.19 -9.76 7.07
N ASN A 126 -7.12 -10.43 6.64
CA ASN A 126 -5.75 -10.09 6.98
C ASN A 126 -5.11 -9.33 5.81
N PRO A 127 -4.22 -8.37 6.08
CA PRO A 127 -3.53 -7.65 5.02
C PRO A 127 -2.71 -8.55 4.09
N ASP A 128 -2.47 -8.10 2.86
CA ASP A 128 -1.74 -8.90 1.88
C ASP A 128 -0.30 -9.24 2.31
N TRP A 129 0.36 -8.34 3.06
CA TRP A 129 1.72 -8.57 3.59
C TRP A 129 1.77 -9.51 4.80
N SER A 130 0.62 -9.98 5.30
CA SER A 130 0.59 -11.11 6.23
C SER A 130 0.94 -12.44 5.53
N TYR A 131 1.03 -12.43 4.19
CA TYR A 131 1.36 -13.58 3.37
C TYR A 131 2.70 -13.39 2.64
N PRO A 132 3.40 -14.47 2.25
CA PRO A 132 4.62 -14.37 1.47
C PRO A 132 4.38 -13.66 0.14
N ASN A 133 5.35 -12.86 -0.32
CA ASN A 133 5.27 -12.13 -1.60
C ASN A 133 4.80 -13.03 -2.76
N GLY A 134 3.85 -12.52 -3.54
CA GLY A 134 3.25 -13.24 -4.68
C GLY A 134 2.21 -14.30 -4.30
N SER A 135 1.98 -14.54 -3.01
CA SER A 135 0.92 -15.44 -2.55
C SER A 135 -0.44 -14.74 -2.59
N LYS A 136 -1.50 -15.50 -2.85
CA LYS A 136 -2.87 -15.01 -2.67
C LYS A 136 -3.18 -14.73 -1.20
N ASN A 137 -4.02 -13.73 -0.97
CA ASN A 137 -4.58 -13.44 0.34
C ASN A 137 -5.55 -14.55 0.77
N LYS A 138 -5.11 -15.42 1.68
CA LYS A 138 -5.90 -16.60 2.07
C LYS A 138 -7.18 -16.23 2.81
N SER A 139 -7.17 -15.21 3.67
CA SER A 139 -8.39 -14.77 4.36
C SER A 139 -9.46 -14.28 3.40
N PHE A 140 -9.05 -13.61 2.32
CA PHE A 140 -9.98 -13.17 1.30
C PHE A 140 -10.56 -14.32 0.49
N GLU A 141 -9.74 -15.28 0.10
CA GLU A 141 -10.22 -16.48 -0.59
C GLU A 141 -11.14 -17.32 0.30
N GLN A 142 -10.88 -17.41 1.61
CA GLN A 142 -11.78 -18.07 2.56
C GLN A 142 -13.13 -17.36 2.66
N TRP A 143 -13.12 -16.04 2.82
CA TRP A 143 -14.33 -15.23 2.90
C TRP A 143 -15.21 -15.40 1.66
N LEU A 144 -14.62 -15.39 0.45
CA LEU A 144 -15.35 -15.60 -0.81
C LEU A 144 -15.99 -16.98 -0.92
N ASN A 145 -15.41 -17.99 -0.27
CA ASN A 145 -15.92 -19.35 -0.25
C ASN A 145 -16.88 -19.60 0.93
N GLY A 146 -17.18 -18.59 1.76
CA GLY A 146 -18.06 -18.70 2.91
C GLY A 146 -17.48 -19.54 4.05
N HIS A 147 -16.17 -19.44 4.29
CA HIS A 147 -15.45 -20.15 5.36
C HIS A 147 -14.82 -19.20 6.38
#